data_AF-A0A212IX68-F1
#
_entry.id   AF-A0A212IX68-F1
#
_cell.length_a   1.000
_cell.length_b   1.000
_cell.length_c   1.000
_cell.angle_alpha   90.00
_cell.angle_beta   90.00
_cell.angle_gamma   90.00
#
_symmetry.space_group_name_H-M   'P 1'
#
loop_
_entity.id
_entity.type
_entity.pdbx_description
1 polymer ?
#
loop_
_entity_poly.entity_id
_entity_poly.type
_entity_poly.pdbx_seq_one_letter_code
_entity_poly.pdbx_strand_id
1 'polypeptide(L)'
;MNFAAPLVPATLLRRYQRFLADARLDDGSVVCAHIPNSGAMTGLKEPGTRVWLSRSDNPKRKLAYTWELAEVDGGLVGVNTAHPNAIVAEAIAAGRVPELAGYAAMKREVRYGENSRIDILLTDPNRPRCLVEIKNVHLRRAGTGDGCVAEFPDAVTERGAKHLRELAAAVAAGDRAVMLYLVQRTDCTTFSLAGDIDPAYAEAFAIARTAGVEAIAYTCAISTIGLTLDRALPLAV
;
A
#
# COMPACT_ATOMS: atom_id res chain seq x y z
N MET A 1 -4.01 8.81 9.16
CA MET A 1 -3.12 9.97 9.01
C MET A 1 -3.85 11.10 8.30
N ASN A 2 -3.52 12.35 8.61
CA ASN A 2 -4.00 13.52 7.89
C ASN A 2 -2.89 14.07 6.99
N PHE A 3 -3.24 14.67 5.86
CA PHE A 3 -2.28 15.41 5.06
C PHE A 3 -1.84 16.66 5.83
N ALA A 4 -0.55 16.99 5.74
CA ALA A 4 0.03 18.12 6.47
C ALA A 4 -0.49 19.48 5.98
N ALA A 5 -0.96 19.54 4.73
CA ALA A 5 -1.55 20.71 4.10
C ALA A 5 -2.69 20.27 3.17
N PRO A 6 -3.64 21.17 2.84
CA PRO A 6 -4.65 20.89 1.83
C PRO A 6 -4.02 20.44 0.52
N LEU A 7 -4.57 19.37 -0.06
CA LEU A 7 -4.10 18.90 -1.35
C LEU A 7 -4.51 19.87 -2.46
N VAL A 8 -3.59 20.09 -3.40
CA VAL A 8 -3.80 20.89 -4.60
C VAL A 8 -4.36 19.98 -5.69
N PRO A 9 -5.58 20.24 -6.18
CA PRO A 9 -6.11 19.45 -7.27
C PRO A 9 -5.47 19.83 -8.61
N ALA A 10 -5.35 18.86 -9.51
CA ALA A 10 -4.76 19.05 -10.83
C ALA A 10 -5.29 18.01 -11.83
N THR A 11 -5.11 18.26 -13.11
CA THR A 11 -5.36 17.28 -14.19
C THR A 11 -4.04 16.68 -14.64
N LEU A 12 -3.92 15.36 -14.57
CA LEU A 12 -2.74 14.64 -15.05
C LEU A 12 -2.57 14.84 -16.55
N LEU A 13 -1.37 15.22 -16.99
CA LEU A 13 -1.04 15.31 -18.41
C LEU A 13 -0.29 14.05 -18.87
N ARG A 14 0.67 13.59 -18.06
CA ARG A 14 1.44 12.36 -18.33
C ARG A 14 2.24 11.92 -17.12
N ARG A 15 2.49 10.62 -17.01
CA ARG A 15 3.55 10.01 -16.18
C ARG A 15 4.71 9.58 -17.06
N TYR A 16 5.94 9.86 -16.65
CA TYR A 16 7.16 9.49 -17.38
C TYR A 16 8.33 9.24 -16.42
N GLN A 17 9.40 8.60 -16.91
CA GLN A 17 10.62 8.30 -16.16
C GLN A 17 10.37 7.67 -14.77
N ARG A 18 9.30 6.85 -14.66
CA ARG A 18 8.83 6.14 -13.45
C ARG A 18 8.31 7.04 -12.32
N PHE A 19 9.01 8.13 -12.00
CA PHE A 19 8.81 8.94 -10.81
C PHE A 19 8.39 10.39 -11.07
N LEU A 20 8.08 10.75 -12.32
CA LEU A 20 7.68 12.10 -12.72
C LEU A 20 6.28 12.09 -13.34
N ALA A 21 5.48 13.08 -12.95
CA ALA A 21 4.22 13.40 -13.63
C ALA A 21 4.18 14.90 -13.94
N ASP A 22 3.71 15.25 -15.13
CA ASP A 22 3.29 16.62 -15.41
C ASP A 22 1.78 16.70 -15.18
N ALA A 23 1.35 17.74 -14.47
CA ALA A 23 -0.06 17.98 -14.16
C ALA A 23 -0.40 19.46 -14.32
N ARG A 24 -1.61 19.76 -14.81
CA ARG A 24 -2.13 21.12 -14.96
C ARG A 24 -2.97 21.48 -13.74
N LEU A 25 -2.61 22.56 -13.05
CA LEU A 25 -3.36 23.10 -11.92
C LEU A 25 -4.62 23.84 -12.41
N ASP A 26 -5.52 24.18 -11.48
CA ASP A 26 -6.77 24.89 -11.79
C ASP A 26 -6.54 26.32 -12.32
N ASP A 27 -5.40 26.95 -12.01
CA ASP A 27 -4.99 28.24 -12.57
C ASP A 27 -4.41 28.15 -14.00
N GLY A 28 -4.34 26.94 -14.56
CA GLY A 28 -3.81 26.66 -15.88
C GLY A 28 -2.29 26.42 -15.93
N SER A 29 -1.56 26.66 -14.84
CA SER A 29 -0.12 26.39 -14.78
C SER A 29 0.18 24.89 -14.84
N VAL A 30 1.33 24.52 -15.41
CA VAL A 30 1.79 23.13 -15.47
C VAL A 30 2.93 22.94 -14.48
N VAL A 31 2.79 21.93 -13.64
CA VAL A 31 3.78 21.57 -12.62
C VAL A 31 4.29 20.15 -12.84
N CYS A 32 5.55 19.92 -12.45
CA CYS A 32 6.12 18.58 -12.37
C CYS A 32 6.00 18.08 -10.92
N ALA A 33 5.33 16.95 -10.74
CA ALA A 33 5.14 16.27 -9.46
C ALA A 33 6.00 15.00 -9.36
N HIS A 34 6.52 14.75 -8.17
CA HIS A 34 7.12 13.47 -7.84
C HIS A 34 6.04 12.40 -7.65
N ILE A 35 6.29 11.20 -8.17
CA ILE A 35 5.46 10.02 -7.95
C ILE A 35 6.21 9.06 -7.02
N PRO A 36 5.82 8.96 -5.74
CA PRO A 36 6.39 8.01 -4.79
C PRO A 36 5.73 6.64 -4.96
N ASN A 37 5.71 6.13 -6.20
CA ASN A 37 5.18 4.83 -6.56
C ASN A 37 5.95 4.29 -7.76
N SER A 38 6.65 3.19 -7.54
CA SER A 38 7.50 2.56 -8.56
C SER A 38 6.79 1.51 -9.41
N GLY A 39 5.53 1.18 -9.07
CA GLY A 39 4.70 0.17 -9.72
C GLY A 39 4.10 0.68 -11.04
N ALA A 40 3.32 -0.19 -11.69
CA ALA A 40 2.69 0.11 -12.96
C ALA A 40 1.65 1.21 -12.82
N MET A 41 0.95 1.32 -11.69
CA MET A 41 -0.21 2.22 -11.51
C MET A 41 -1.26 2.01 -12.61
N THR A 42 -1.54 0.75 -12.92
CA THR A 42 -2.49 0.35 -13.97
C THR A 42 -3.87 0.93 -13.70
N GLY A 43 -4.43 1.67 -14.66
CA GLY A 43 -5.74 2.32 -14.53
C GLY A 43 -5.76 3.59 -13.69
N LEU A 44 -4.60 4.14 -13.29
CA LEU A 44 -4.51 5.32 -12.42
C LEU A 44 -3.72 6.50 -13.01
N LYS A 45 -3.20 6.36 -14.24
CA LYS A 45 -2.18 7.27 -14.81
C LYS A 45 -2.52 7.79 -16.21
N GLU A 46 -3.78 7.66 -16.59
CA GLU A 46 -4.31 8.08 -17.88
C GLU A 46 -4.32 9.61 -17.97
N PRO A 47 -3.82 10.20 -19.07
CA PRO A 47 -3.95 11.64 -19.30
C PRO A 47 -5.41 12.09 -19.18
N GLY A 48 -5.64 13.20 -18.48
CA GLY A 48 -6.96 13.72 -18.17
C GLY A 48 -7.49 13.34 -16.78
N THR A 49 -6.89 12.34 -16.11
CA THR A 49 -7.29 11.94 -14.76
C THR A 49 -7.14 13.10 -13.77
N ARG A 50 -8.15 13.32 -12.92
CA ARG A 50 -8.09 14.27 -11.81
C ARG A 50 -7.19 13.68 -10.72
N VAL A 51 -6.23 14.47 -10.26
CA VAL A 51 -5.23 14.05 -9.27
C VAL A 51 -5.12 15.09 -8.18
N TRP A 52 -4.60 14.66 -7.03
CA TRP A 52 -4.39 15.52 -5.87
C TRP A 52 -2.92 15.48 -5.45
N LEU A 53 -2.32 16.67 -5.34
CA LEU A 53 -0.91 16.86 -5.09
C LEU A 53 -0.69 17.48 -3.72
N SER A 54 0.24 16.97 -2.93
CA SER A 54 0.80 17.73 -1.81
C SER A 54 1.85 18.70 -2.33
N ARG A 55 1.98 19.86 -1.66
CA ARG A 55 3.02 20.86 -1.93
C ARG A 55 3.95 20.96 -0.72
N SER A 56 5.25 20.97 -0.99
CA SER A 56 6.29 21.19 0.01
C SER A 56 6.93 22.55 -0.22
N ASP A 57 7.01 23.34 0.85
CA ASP A 57 7.70 24.64 0.84
C ASP A 57 9.20 24.53 1.14
N ASN A 58 9.73 23.31 1.35
CA ASN A 58 11.17 23.11 1.53
C ASN A 58 11.95 23.50 0.26
N PRO A 59 12.75 24.59 0.28
CA PRO A 59 13.44 25.09 -0.90
C PRO A 59 14.54 24.14 -1.41
N LYS A 60 14.94 23.15 -0.62
CA LYS A 60 15.93 22.13 -1.03
C LYS A 60 15.33 21.02 -1.91
N ARG A 61 14.00 20.91 -2.01
CA ARG A 61 13.38 19.88 -2.85
C ARG A 61 13.44 20.30 -4.32
N LYS A 62 13.93 19.38 -5.17
CA LYS A 62 13.93 19.56 -6.63
C LYS A 62 12.51 19.68 -7.21
N LEU A 63 11.55 18.95 -6.63
CA LEU A 63 10.15 18.97 -7.02
C LEU A 63 9.32 19.36 -5.80
N ALA A 64 8.59 20.48 -5.91
CA ALA A 64 7.73 20.97 -4.83
C ALA A 64 6.48 20.10 -4.63
N TYR A 65 6.00 19.47 -5.71
CA TYR A 65 4.76 18.70 -5.70
C TYR A 65 5.01 17.21 -5.57
N THR A 66 4.12 16.51 -4.87
CA THR A 66 4.11 15.04 -4.75
C THR A 66 2.70 14.55 -4.99
N TRP A 67 2.54 13.53 -5.84
CA TRP A 67 1.24 12.98 -6.19
C TRP A 67 0.74 12.04 -5.09
N GLU A 68 -0.38 12.41 -4.47
CA GLU A 68 -0.96 11.71 -3.33
C GLU A 68 -2.14 10.81 -3.72
N LEU A 69 -3.12 11.37 -4.43
CA LEU A 69 -4.36 10.68 -4.80
C LEU A 69 -4.67 10.80 -6.30
N ALA A 70 -5.33 9.79 -6.84
CA ALA A 70 -6.00 9.84 -8.13
C ALA A 70 -7.51 9.69 -7.93
N GLU A 71 -8.30 10.34 -8.78
CA GLU A 71 -9.75 10.18 -8.82
C GLU A 71 -10.11 9.37 -10.06
N VAL A 72 -10.53 8.12 -9.85
CA VAL A 72 -10.85 7.14 -10.89
C VAL A 72 -12.04 6.31 -10.44
N ASP A 73 -12.77 5.70 -11.38
CA ASP A 73 -13.88 4.79 -11.08
C ASP A 73 -14.93 5.38 -10.11
N GLY A 74 -15.10 6.71 -10.10
CA GLY A 74 -16.02 7.42 -9.22
C GLY A 74 -15.56 7.60 -7.77
N GLY A 75 -14.29 7.31 -7.45
CA GLY A 75 -13.74 7.43 -6.10
C GLY A 75 -12.27 7.87 -6.06
N LEU A 76 -11.76 8.09 -4.84
CA LEU A 76 -10.37 8.43 -4.60
C LEU A 76 -9.53 7.17 -4.37
N VAL A 77 -8.32 7.16 -4.94
CA VAL A 77 -7.32 6.09 -4.82
C VAL A 77 -6.03 6.67 -4.28
N GLY A 78 -5.50 6.10 -3.21
CA GLY A 78 -4.20 6.46 -2.65
C GLY A 78 -3.07 5.89 -3.51
N VAL A 79 -2.29 6.76 -4.15
CA VAL A 79 -1.20 6.33 -5.04
C VAL A 79 0.18 6.39 -4.41
N ASN A 80 0.35 7.18 -3.35
CA ASN A 80 1.62 7.36 -2.67
C ASN A 80 1.95 6.15 -1.77
N THR A 81 2.99 5.39 -2.14
CA THR A 81 3.38 4.16 -1.43
C THR A 81 4.22 4.42 -0.18
N ALA A 82 4.46 5.67 0.21
CA ALA A 82 5.13 6.01 1.46
C ALA A 82 4.19 6.00 2.68
N HIS A 83 2.87 6.07 2.45
CA HIS A 83 1.86 6.16 3.51
C HIS A 83 1.43 4.85 4.18
N PRO A 84 1.40 3.67 3.51
CA PRO A 84 0.86 2.44 4.09
C PRO A 84 1.41 2.09 5.47
N ASN A 85 2.72 2.19 5.67
CA ASN A 85 3.38 1.86 6.94
C ASN A 85 2.90 2.77 8.08
N ALA A 86 2.60 4.05 7.79
CA ALA A 86 2.05 4.96 8.79
C ALA A 86 0.58 4.68 9.07
N ILE A 87 -0.22 4.49 8.02
CA ILE A 87 -1.67 4.19 8.14
C ILE A 87 -1.90 2.94 8.99
N VAL A 88 -1.17 1.86 8.69
CA VAL A 88 -1.29 0.59 9.40
C VAL A 88 -0.77 0.71 10.85
N ALA A 89 0.36 1.37 11.07
CA ALA A 89 0.89 1.56 12.42
C ALA A 89 -0.08 2.34 13.31
N GLU A 90 -0.67 3.42 12.80
CA GLU A 90 -1.72 4.17 13.51
C GLU A 90 -2.94 3.28 13.82
N ALA A 91 -3.36 2.45 12.86
CA ALA A 91 -4.50 1.55 13.04
C ALA A 91 -4.24 0.45 14.08
N ILE A 92 -3.05 -0.15 14.09
CA ILE A 92 -2.64 -1.13 15.11
C ILE A 92 -2.63 -0.48 16.49
N ALA A 93 -2.00 0.69 16.62
CA ALA A 93 -1.95 1.42 17.89
C ALA A 93 -3.35 1.82 18.41
N ALA A 94 -4.28 2.10 17.50
CA ALA A 94 -5.68 2.39 17.82
C ALA A 94 -6.56 1.14 18.03
N GLY A 95 -6.00 -0.07 17.98
CA GLY A 95 -6.75 -1.32 18.15
C GLY A 95 -7.72 -1.64 17.00
N ARG A 96 -7.52 -1.01 15.83
CA ARG A 96 -8.38 -1.17 14.64
C ARG A 96 -7.98 -2.33 13.72
N VAL A 97 -6.92 -3.06 14.09
CA VAL A 97 -6.52 -4.31 13.45
C VAL A 97 -6.50 -5.39 14.53
N PRO A 98 -7.66 -6.01 14.85
CA PRO A 98 -7.80 -6.91 15.99
C PRO A 98 -6.82 -8.09 15.97
N GLU A 99 -6.45 -8.57 14.78
CA GLU A 99 -5.49 -9.67 14.58
C GLU A 99 -4.08 -9.33 15.09
N LEU A 100 -3.74 -8.04 15.17
CA LEU A 100 -2.45 -7.51 15.59
C LEU A 100 -2.51 -6.84 16.97
N ALA A 101 -3.62 -6.96 17.69
CA ALA A 101 -3.78 -6.39 19.02
C ALA A 101 -3.05 -7.21 20.11
N GLY A 102 -2.85 -6.58 21.27
CA GLY A 102 -2.34 -7.24 22.48
C GLY A 102 -0.81 -7.42 22.54
N TYR A 103 -0.04 -6.61 21.81
CA TYR A 103 1.41 -6.51 21.96
C TYR A 103 1.79 -5.27 22.77
N ALA A 104 2.74 -5.42 23.70
CA ALA A 104 3.22 -4.32 24.53
C ALA A 104 4.01 -3.23 23.77
N ALA A 105 4.70 -3.59 22.67
CA ALA A 105 5.51 -2.63 21.92
C ALA A 105 5.44 -2.84 20.40
N MET A 106 5.59 -1.73 19.67
CA MET A 106 5.63 -1.66 18.21
C MET A 106 6.86 -0.86 17.75
N LYS A 107 7.62 -1.39 16.81
CA LYS A 107 8.70 -0.69 16.09
C LYS A 107 8.48 -0.79 14.59
N ARG A 108 8.88 0.24 13.84
CA ARG A 108 8.82 0.22 12.36
C ARG A 108 10.21 0.11 11.74
N GLU A 109 10.28 -0.37 10.50
CA GLU A 109 11.50 -0.39 9.68
C GLU A 109 12.68 -1.16 10.33
N VAL A 110 12.37 -2.29 10.98
CA VAL A 110 13.36 -3.07 11.73
C VAL A 110 14.10 -4.02 10.80
N ARG A 111 15.44 -4.06 10.86
CA ARG A 111 16.22 -5.01 10.07
C ARG A 111 15.92 -6.45 10.50
N TYR A 112 15.73 -7.33 9.52
CA TYR A 112 15.55 -8.77 9.72
C TYR A 112 16.03 -9.55 8.49
N GLY A 113 16.27 -10.86 8.66
CA GLY A 113 16.76 -11.71 7.58
C GLY A 113 18.13 -11.27 7.05
N GLU A 114 18.41 -11.61 5.79
CA GLU A 114 19.75 -11.46 5.22
C GLU A 114 20.02 -10.04 4.71
N ASN A 115 18.99 -9.32 4.25
CA ASN A 115 19.11 -7.93 3.74
C ASN A 115 17.75 -7.20 3.67
N SER A 116 16.85 -7.45 4.62
CA SER A 116 15.50 -6.90 4.62
C SER A 116 15.20 -6.04 5.83
N ARG A 117 14.18 -5.20 5.68
CA ARG A 117 13.53 -4.52 6.80
C ARG A 117 12.08 -4.94 6.82
N ILE A 118 11.59 -5.28 8.00
CA ILE A 118 10.17 -5.53 8.22
C ILE A 118 9.51 -4.17 8.50
N ASP A 119 8.34 -3.96 7.90
CA ASP A 119 7.63 -2.69 8.02
C ASP A 119 7.24 -2.41 9.47
N ILE A 120 6.72 -3.43 10.17
CA ILE A 120 6.36 -3.37 11.58
C ILE A 120 6.82 -4.64 12.32
N LEU A 121 7.44 -4.46 13.49
CA LEU A 121 7.74 -5.52 14.45
C LEU A 121 6.95 -5.26 15.73
N LEU A 122 6.08 -6.20 16.10
CA LEU A 122 5.35 -6.21 17.36
C LEU A 122 6.03 -7.17 18.33
N THR A 123 6.13 -6.78 19.59
CA THR A 123 6.80 -7.58 20.63
C THR A 123 6.02 -7.54 21.94
N ASP A 124 5.99 -8.67 22.64
CA ASP A 124 5.40 -8.81 23.96
C ASP A 124 6.24 -9.80 24.80
N PRO A 125 6.37 -9.63 26.13
CA PRO A 125 7.09 -10.58 26.97
C PRO A 125 6.50 -12.00 26.98
N ASN A 126 5.19 -12.13 26.73
CA ASN A 126 4.45 -13.39 26.89
C ASN A 126 4.02 -14.00 25.55
N ARG A 127 4.51 -13.49 24.41
CA ARG A 127 4.13 -13.94 23.07
C ARG A 127 5.33 -13.93 22.13
N PRO A 128 5.33 -14.77 21.08
CA PRO A 128 6.30 -14.64 19.98
C PRO A 128 6.28 -13.23 19.39
N ARG A 129 7.41 -12.79 18.83
CA ARG A 129 7.42 -11.53 18.07
C ARG A 129 6.54 -11.70 16.84
N CYS A 130 5.91 -10.62 16.39
CA CYS A 130 5.12 -10.62 15.16
C CYS A 130 5.72 -9.66 14.14
N LEU A 131 6.20 -10.25 13.05
CA LEU A 131 6.69 -9.53 11.88
C LEU A 131 5.50 -9.22 10.97
N VAL A 132 5.28 -7.95 10.66
CA VAL A 132 4.18 -7.51 9.80
C VAL A 132 4.77 -6.79 8.60
N GLU A 133 4.59 -7.40 7.42
CA GLU A 133 4.95 -6.83 6.12
C GLU A 133 3.70 -6.21 5.50
N ILE A 134 3.82 -5.01 4.95
CA ILE A 134 2.71 -4.24 4.41
C ILE A 134 2.88 -4.07 2.90
N LYS A 135 1.82 -4.34 2.15
CA LYS A 135 1.76 -4.08 0.71
C LYS A 135 0.73 -3.02 0.39
N ASN A 136 1.12 -2.05 -0.43
CA ASN A 136 0.16 -1.14 -1.04
C ASN A 136 -0.58 -1.85 -2.18
N VAL A 137 -1.91 -1.75 -2.21
CA VAL A 137 -2.75 -2.36 -3.23
C VAL A 137 -3.66 -1.30 -3.85
N HIS A 138 -3.63 -1.21 -5.19
CA HIS A 138 -4.43 -0.28 -5.96
C HIS A 138 -4.83 -0.80 -7.35
N LEU A 139 -4.35 -1.98 -7.76
CA LEU A 139 -4.85 -2.65 -8.95
C LEU A 139 -6.27 -3.12 -8.66
N ARG A 140 -7.18 -2.77 -9.55
CA ARG A 140 -8.59 -3.15 -9.51
C ARG A 140 -8.91 -3.99 -10.73
N ARG A 141 -9.63 -5.09 -10.51
CA ARG A 141 -10.21 -5.91 -11.57
C ARG A 141 -11.71 -6.10 -11.38
N ALA A 142 -12.40 -6.36 -12.48
CA ALA A 142 -13.80 -6.77 -12.44
C ALA A 142 -13.89 -8.10 -11.68
N GLY A 143 -14.78 -8.16 -10.68
CA GLY A 143 -15.01 -9.39 -9.93
C GLY A 143 -16.06 -10.29 -10.58
N THR A 144 -16.40 -11.36 -9.87
CA THR A 144 -17.57 -12.17 -10.17
C THR A 144 -18.80 -11.56 -9.49
N GLY A 145 -19.75 -11.04 -10.27
CA GLY A 145 -20.94 -10.32 -9.77
C GLY A 145 -20.75 -8.80 -9.69
N ASP A 146 -21.47 -8.14 -8.77
CA ASP A 146 -21.55 -6.68 -8.70
C ASP A 146 -20.34 -6.00 -8.01
N GLY A 147 -19.39 -6.79 -7.50
CA GLY A 147 -18.23 -6.32 -6.75
C GLY A 147 -16.95 -6.27 -7.58
N CYS A 148 -16.05 -5.34 -7.24
CA CYS A 148 -14.69 -5.30 -7.79
C CYS A 148 -13.69 -5.95 -6.83
N VAL A 149 -12.62 -6.50 -7.39
CA VAL A 149 -11.53 -7.17 -6.67
C VAL A 149 -10.30 -6.27 -6.67
N ALA A 150 -9.71 -6.07 -5.51
CA ALA A 150 -8.37 -5.48 -5.40
C ALA A 150 -7.34 -6.59 -5.53
N GLU A 151 -6.33 -6.39 -6.37
CA GLU A 151 -5.31 -7.41 -6.61
C GLU A 151 -3.90 -6.91 -6.38
N PHE A 152 -3.02 -7.82 -5.96
CA PHE A 152 -1.58 -7.57 -5.88
C PHE A 152 -0.80 -8.73 -6.50
N PRO A 153 0.31 -8.47 -7.22
CA PRO A 153 0.88 -7.15 -7.54
C PRO A 153 0.34 -6.55 -8.84
N ASP A 154 0.68 -5.30 -9.14
CA ASP A 154 0.36 -4.63 -10.42
C ASP A 154 1.48 -4.73 -11.47
N ALA A 155 2.61 -5.36 -11.10
CA ALA A 155 3.76 -5.70 -11.93
C ALA A 155 4.59 -6.78 -11.23
N VAL A 156 5.45 -7.49 -11.97
CA VAL A 156 6.39 -8.48 -11.39
C VAL A 156 7.22 -7.89 -10.25
N THR A 157 7.31 -8.60 -9.13
CA THR A 157 7.94 -8.16 -7.88
C THR A 157 8.77 -9.26 -7.21
N GLU A 158 9.99 -9.46 -7.72
CA GLU A 158 10.97 -10.37 -7.10
C GLU A 158 11.24 -10.03 -5.62
N ARG A 159 11.22 -8.73 -5.27
CA ARG A 159 11.37 -8.28 -3.88
C ARG A 159 10.20 -8.75 -3.01
N GLY A 160 8.97 -8.71 -3.53
CA GLY A 160 7.81 -9.23 -2.81
C GLY A 160 7.93 -10.72 -2.51
N ALA A 161 8.32 -11.52 -3.52
CA ALA A 161 8.51 -12.96 -3.36
C ALA A 161 9.68 -13.30 -2.39
N LYS A 162 10.75 -12.50 -2.40
CA LYS A 162 11.83 -12.61 -1.40
C LYS A 162 11.32 -12.38 0.03
N HIS A 163 10.52 -11.34 0.26
CA HIS A 163 10.00 -11.05 1.60
C HIS A 163 9.09 -12.17 2.11
N LEU A 164 8.26 -12.77 1.24
CA LEU A 164 7.44 -13.94 1.62
C LEU A 164 8.28 -15.13 2.11
N ARG A 165 9.40 -15.42 1.44
CA ARG A 165 10.35 -16.46 1.86
C ARG A 165 11.01 -16.12 3.21
N GLU A 166 11.36 -14.86 3.43
CA GLU A 166 11.93 -14.41 4.70
C GLU A 166 10.92 -14.47 5.85
N LEU A 167 9.64 -14.16 5.60
CA LEU A 167 8.57 -14.35 6.58
C LEU A 167 8.36 -15.83 6.91
N ALA A 168 8.36 -16.72 5.91
CA ALA A 168 8.26 -18.16 6.14
C ALA A 168 9.43 -18.69 7.00
N ALA A 169 10.65 -18.20 6.75
CA ALA A 169 11.81 -18.52 7.59
C ALA A 169 11.67 -18.00 9.02
N ALA A 170 11.07 -16.80 9.22
CA ALA A 170 10.79 -16.27 10.54
C ALA A 170 9.77 -17.14 11.30
N VAL A 171 8.73 -17.63 10.61
CA VAL A 171 7.77 -18.59 11.19
C VAL A 171 8.45 -19.89 11.59
N ALA A 172 9.31 -20.44 10.73
CA ALA A 172 10.09 -21.64 11.05
C ALA A 172 11.03 -21.43 12.26
N ALA A 173 11.47 -20.20 12.52
CA ALA A 173 12.25 -19.82 13.70
C ALA A 173 11.41 -19.55 14.96
N GLY A 174 10.08 -19.67 14.89
CA GLY A 174 9.16 -19.52 16.01
C GLY A 174 8.56 -18.13 16.18
N ASP A 175 8.82 -17.19 15.26
CA ASP A 175 8.10 -15.91 15.24
C ASP A 175 6.71 -16.07 14.59
N ARG A 176 5.80 -15.12 14.84
CA ARG A 176 4.59 -14.94 14.05
C ARG A 176 4.90 -14.03 12.87
N ALA A 177 4.32 -14.29 11.70
CA ALA A 177 4.48 -13.44 10.52
C ALA A 177 3.13 -13.15 9.87
N VAL A 178 2.89 -11.90 9.47
CA VAL A 178 1.64 -11.44 8.86
C VAL A 178 1.96 -10.61 7.62
N MET A 179 1.37 -10.99 6.48
CA MET A 179 1.30 -10.16 5.28
C MET A 179 0.00 -9.35 5.32
N LEU A 180 0.12 -8.02 5.41
CA LEU A 180 -1.00 -7.09 5.42
C LEU A 180 -1.09 -6.35 4.08
N TYR A 181 -2.18 -6.56 3.36
CA TYR A 181 -2.48 -5.85 2.12
C TYR A 181 -3.36 -4.63 2.43
N LEU A 182 -2.80 -3.43 2.29
CA LEU A 182 -3.54 -2.18 2.43
C LEU A 182 -4.08 -1.74 1.07
N VAL A 183 -5.37 -1.97 0.86
CA VAL A 183 -6.11 -1.57 -0.32
C VAL A 183 -6.46 -0.10 -0.21
N GLN A 184 -5.69 0.76 -0.89
CA GLN A 184 -5.93 2.20 -0.93
C GLN A 184 -6.98 2.56 -2.00
N ARG A 185 -8.12 1.86 -1.97
CA ARG A 185 -9.29 2.04 -2.85
C ARG A 185 -10.57 1.78 -2.08
N THR A 186 -11.62 2.56 -2.34
CA THR A 186 -12.92 2.43 -1.66
C THR A 186 -13.93 1.54 -2.41
N ASP A 187 -13.64 1.19 -3.66
CA ASP A 187 -14.55 0.54 -4.60
C ASP A 187 -14.34 -0.99 -4.73
N CYS A 188 -13.46 -1.57 -3.91
CA CYS A 188 -13.20 -3.01 -3.89
C CYS A 188 -13.89 -3.70 -2.70
N THR A 189 -14.39 -4.91 -2.95
CA THR A 189 -15.16 -5.71 -1.98
C THR A 189 -14.39 -6.92 -1.47
N THR A 190 -13.41 -7.40 -2.22
CA THR A 190 -12.51 -8.50 -1.85
C THR A 190 -11.07 -8.20 -2.28
N PHE A 191 -10.14 -8.98 -1.76
CA PHE A 191 -8.74 -8.96 -2.16
C PHE A 191 -8.34 -10.32 -2.76
N SER A 192 -7.55 -10.31 -3.83
CA SER A 192 -6.92 -11.51 -4.41
C SER A 192 -5.49 -11.24 -4.89
N LEU A 193 -4.82 -12.26 -5.41
CA LEU A 193 -3.50 -12.15 -6.02
C LEU A 193 -3.61 -12.15 -7.55
N ALA A 194 -2.86 -11.26 -8.19
CA ALA A 194 -2.72 -11.22 -9.64
C ALA A 194 -1.69 -12.26 -10.11
N GLY A 195 -2.02 -13.55 -10.00
CA GLY A 195 -1.13 -14.65 -10.36
C GLY A 195 -0.78 -14.71 -11.85
N ASP A 196 -1.60 -14.11 -12.72
CA ASP A 196 -1.30 -13.92 -14.15
C ASP A 196 -0.27 -12.81 -14.40
N ILE A 197 -0.15 -11.82 -13.50
CA ILE A 197 0.86 -10.76 -13.57
C ILE A 197 2.18 -11.23 -12.97
N ASP A 198 2.13 -11.90 -11.82
CA ASP A 198 3.32 -12.46 -11.15
C ASP A 198 3.05 -13.86 -10.58
N PRO A 199 3.22 -14.90 -11.42
CA PRO A 199 3.07 -16.28 -10.98
C PRO A 199 4.04 -16.67 -9.84
N ALA A 200 5.25 -16.10 -9.84
CA ALA A 200 6.26 -16.40 -8.83
C ALA A 200 5.90 -15.82 -7.46
N TYR A 201 5.26 -14.64 -7.43
CA TYR A 201 4.71 -14.09 -6.19
C TYR A 201 3.56 -14.94 -5.65
N ALA A 202 2.65 -15.39 -6.52
CA ALA A 202 1.53 -16.26 -6.13
C ALA A 202 2.02 -17.60 -5.56
N GLU A 203 3.01 -18.24 -6.20
CA GLU A 203 3.64 -19.46 -5.70
C GLU A 203 4.33 -19.23 -4.35
N ALA A 204 5.15 -18.18 -4.25
CA ALA A 204 5.81 -17.83 -2.98
C ALA A 204 4.81 -17.55 -1.85
N PHE A 205 3.66 -16.95 -2.18
CA PHE A 205 2.59 -16.71 -1.21
C PHE A 205 1.98 -18.03 -0.73
N ALA A 206 1.64 -18.94 -1.64
CA ALA A 206 1.10 -20.26 -1.28
C ALA A 206 2.06 -21.06 -0.37
N ILE A 207 3.36 -21.03 -0.67
CA ILE A 207 4.40 -21.64 0.17
C ILE A 207 4.45 -20.97 1.54
N ALA A 208 4.45 -19.63 1.60
CA ALA A 208 4.47 -18.89 2.86
C ALA A 208 3.24 -19.17 3.72
N ARG A 209 2.03 -19.24 3.12
CA ARG A 209 0.78 -19.59 3.80
C ARG A 209 0.86 -21.00 4.40
N THR A 210 1.38 -21.97 3.63
CA THR A 210 1.59 -23.35 4.09
C THR A 210 2.58 -23.42 5.26
N ALA A 211 3.60 -22.56 5.25
CA ALA A 211 4.57 -22.45 6.35
C ALA A 211 4.02 -21.75 7.60
N GLY A 212 2.79 -21.19 7.55
CA GLY A 212 2.14 -20.53 8.69
C GLY A 212 2.19 -19.00 8.68
N VAL A 213 2.65 -18.37 7.59
CA VAL A 213 2.55 -16.91 7.43
C VAL A 213 1.07 -16.54 7.30
N GLU A 214 0.59 -15.64 8.14
CA GLU A 214 -0.77 -15.12 8.13
C GLU A 214 -0.96 -14.08 7.00
N ALA A 215 -2.19 -13.91 6.51
CA ALA A 215 -2.49 -12.89 5.50
C ALA A 215 -3.84 -12.22 5.83
N ILE A 216 -3.84 -10.89 5.80
CA ILE A 216 -5.01 -10.04 6.05
C ILE A 216 -5.05 -8.90 5.04
N ALA A 217 -6.24 -8.40 4.74
CA ALA A 217 -6.43 -7.29 3.81
C ALA A 217 -7.41 -6.29 4.42
N TYR A 218 -7.10 -5.00 4.28
CA TYR A 218 -7.92 -3.90 4.77
C TYR A 218 -8.03 -2.83 3.70
N THR A 219 -9.19 -2.19 3.61
CA THR A 219 -9.39 -0.99 2.78
C THR A 219 -9.03 0.29 3.55
N CYS A 220 -9.09 1.42 2.87
CA CYS A 220 -8.93 2.75 3.44
C CYS A 220 -10.20 3.59 3.24
N ALA A 221 -10.53 4.40 4.25
CA ALA A 221 -11.33 5.59 4.05
C ALA A 221 -10.41 6.70 3.51
N ILE A 222 -10.77 7.27 2.37
CA ILE A 222 -9.92 8.21 1.62
C ILE A 222 -10.68 9.50 1.38
N SER A 223 -10.04 10.61 1.72
CA SER A 223 -10.51 11.96 1.42
C SER A 223 -9.33 12.84 1.07
N THR A 224 -9.58 14.08 0.64
CA THR A 224 -8.53 15.08 0.41
C THR A 224 -7.94 15.64 1.71
N ILE A 225 -8.49 15.26 2.87
CA ILE A 225 -8.01 15.63 4.21
C ILE A 225 -7.04 14.58 4.76
N GLY A 226 -7.26 13.30 4.43
CA GLY A 226 -6.41 12.22 4.94
C GLY A 226 -6.84 10.84 4.50
N LEU A 227 -6.04 9.86 4.94
CA LEU A 227 -6.28 8.43 4.72
C LEU A 227 -6.24 7.71 6.06
N THR A 228 -7.21 6.83 6.27
CA THR A 228 -7.23 5.95 7.45
C THR A 228 -7.61 4.55 7.02
N LEU A 229 -7.06 3.54 7.71
CA LEU A 229 -7.54 2.18 7.58
C LEU A 229 -9.04 2.14 7.88
N ASP A 230 -9.80 1.33 7.15
CA ASP A 230 -11.24 1.21 7.29
C ASP A 230 -11.62 -0.24 7.65
N ARG A 231 -12.41 -0.93 6.82
CA ARG A 231 -12.87 -2.30 7.09
C ARG A 231 -11.91 -3.35 6.55
N ALA A 232 -11.98 -4.55 7.11
CA ALA A 232 -11.33 -5.73 6.55
C ALA A 232 -11.96 -6.09 5.18
N LEU A 233 -11.15 -6.70 4.32
CA LEU A 233 -11.57 -7.29 3.05
C LEU A 233 -11.39 -8.81 3.12
N PRO A 234 -12.38 -9.61 2.67
CA PRO A 234 -12.21 -11.03 2.50
C PRO A 234 -11.08 -11.33 1.50
N LEU A 235 -10.28 -12.34 1.81
CA LEU A 235 -9.25 -12.87 0.92
C LEU A 235 -9.88 -13.96 0.03
N ALA A 236 -9.77 -13.79 -1.28
CA ALA A 236 -10.15 -14.77 -2.30
C ALA A 236 -8.88 -15.34 -2.96
N VAL A 237 -8.05 -16.00 -2.15
CA VAL A 237 -6.72 -16.54 -2.52
C VAL A 237 -6.56 -17.98 -2.10
#